data_AF-A0A6J6CQ82-F1
#
_entry.id   AF-A0A6J6CQ82-F1
#
_cell.length_a   1.000
_cell.length_b   1.000
_cell.length_c   1.000
_cell.angle_alpha   90.00
_cell.angle_beta   90.00
_cell.angle_gamma   90.00
#
_symmetry.space_group_name_H-M   'P 1'
#
loop_
_entity.id
_entity.type
_entity.pdbx_description
1 polymer ?
#
loop_
_entity_poly.entity_id
_entity_poly.type
_entity_poly.pdbx_seq_one_letter_code
_entity_poly.pdbx_strand_id
1 'polypeptide(L)'
;MVSVAEEAARVVEHLRKSGRATFRALIEGAESTLVIIARFLSLLELYREGVVRFEQMVSLGELQITWVGTATGEIAVSDEFDQPVKTIDEIENEADNV
;
A
#
# COMPACT_ATOMS: atom_id res chain seq x y z
N MET A 1 -4.08 4.86 15.35
CA MET A 1 -3.02 4.96 14.33
C MET A 1 -3.48 4.15 13.13
N VAL A 2 -3.15 4.59 11.91
CA VAL A 2 -3.46 3.86 10.68
C VAL A 2 -2.21 3.12 10.27
N SER A 3 -2.29 1.80 10.05
CA SER A 3 -1.17 0.97 9.60
C SER A 3 -1.32 0.61 8.12
N VAL A 4 -0.23 0.71 7.38
CA VAL A 4 -0.14 0.31 5.97
C VAL A 4 -0.34 -1.19 5.82
N ALA A 5 0.22 -2.01 6.70
CA ALA A 5 0.05 -3.46 6.67
C ALA A 5 -1.43 -3.87 6.83
N GLU A 6 -2.16 -3.22 7.75
CA GLU A 6 -3.59 -3.47 7.94
C GLU A 6 -4.40 -3.07 6.69
N GLU A 7 -4.15 -1.89 6.15
CA GLU A 7 -4.85 -1.43 4.94
C GLU A 7 -4.49 -2.26 3.70
N ALA A 8 -3.27 -2.81 3.63
CA ALA A 8 -2.86 -3.73 2.59
C ALA A 8 -3.67 -5.03 2.61
N ALA A 9 -3.91 -5.60 3.78
CA ALA A 9 -4.72 -6.82 3.92
C ALA A 9 -6.14 -6.61 3.37
N ARG A 10 -6.75 -5.44 3.66
CA ARG A 10 -8.08 -5.05 3.15
C ARG A 10 -8.07 -4.90 1.62
N VAL A 11 -7.04 -4.24 1.07
CA VAL A 11 -6.89 -4.06 -0.38
C VAL A 11 -6.69 -5.41 -1.09
N VAL A 12 -5.86 -6.30 -0.55
CA VAL A 12 -5.62 -7.66 -1.08
C VAL A 12 -6.91 -8.47 -1.07
N GLU A 13 -7.66 -8.44 0.02
CA GLU A 13 -8.94 -9.16 0.11
C GLU A 13 -9.92 -8.67 -0.97
N HIS A 14 -10.03 -7.35 -1.15
CA HIS A 14 -10.89 -6.77 -2.19
C HIS A 14 -10.44 -7.21 -3.59
N LEU A 15 -9.15 -7.05 -3.91
CA LEU A 15 -8.59 -7.34 -5.23
C LEU A 15 -8.63 -8.83 -5.58
N ARG A 16 -8.42 -9.73 -4.62
CA ARG A 16 -8.57 -11.17 -4.84
C ARG A 16 -10.01 -11.56 -5.19
N LYS A 17 -11.00 -10.89 -4.61
CA LYS A 17 -12.42 -11.13 -4.88
C LYS A 17 -12.86 -10.55 -6.23
N SER A 18 -12.46 -9.32 -6.55
CA SER A 18 -12.91 -8.62 -7.75
C SER A 18 -12.03 -8.84 -8.98
N GLY A 19 -10.78 -9.25 -8.80
CA GLY A 19 -9.74 -9.36 -9.82
C GLY A 19 -9.21 -8.01 -10.32
N ARG A 20 -10.03 -6.96 -10.30
CA ARG A 20 -9.69 -5.60 -10.70
C ARG A 20 -10.56 -4.57 -9.99
N ALA A 21 -10.00 -3.41 -9.67
CA ALA A 21 -10.70 -2.28 -9.05
C ALA A 21 -10.03 -0.95 -9.42
N THR A 22 -10.77 0.15 -9.33
CA THR A 22 -10.16 1.49 -9.41
C THR A 22 -9.64 1.90 -8.04
N PHE A 23 -8.66 2.79 -7.98
CA PHE A 23 -8.20 3.35 -6.71
C PHE A 23 -9.35 4.00 -5.93
N ARG A 24 -10.28 4.68 -6.64
CA ARG A 24 -11.48 5.28 -6.06
C ARG A 24 -12.36 4.26 -5.33
N ALA A 25 -12.55 3.07 -5.92
CA ALA A 25 -13.31 2.00 -5.28
C ALA A 25 -12.55 1.42 -4.07
N LEU A 26 -11.22 1.28 -4.17
CA LEU A 26 -10.40 0.76 -3.08
C LEU A 26 -10.35 1.69 -1.87
N ILE A 27 -10.54 3.01 -2.05
CA ILE A 27 -10.61 3.99 -0.94
C ILE A 27 -12.04 4.28 -0.48
N GLU A 28 -13.04 3.60 -1.02
CA GLU A 28 -14.42 3.74 -0.54
C GLU A 28 -14.47 3.36 0.95
N GLY A 29 -15.14 4.20 1.74
CA GLY A 29 -15.20 4.05 3.20
C GLY A 29 -13.94 4.45 3.97
N ALA A 30 -12.94 5.07 3.34
CA ALA A 30 -11.80 5.64 4.06
C ALA A 30 -12.26 6.81 4.96
N GLU A 31 -12.04 6.69 6.27
CA GLU A 31 -12.50 7.68 7.27
C GLU A 31 -11.61 8.93 7.36
N SER A 32 -10.41 8.90 6.76
CA SER A 32 -9.50 10.04 6.74
C SER A 32 -8.51 9.99 5.57
N THR A 33 -7.85 11.11 5.31
CA THR A 33 -6.76 11.20 4.33
C THR A 33 -5.61 10.24 4.65
N LEU A 34 -5.32 9.96 5.92
CA LEU A 34 -4.26 9.01 6.29
C LEU A 34 -4.58 7.59 5.82
N VAL A 35 -5.86 7.17 5.87
CA VAL A 35 -6.29 5.87 5.34
C VAL A 35 -6.12 5.82 3.82
N ILE A 36 -6.45 6.91 3.12
CA ILE A 36 -6.25 7.01 1.67
C ILE A 36 -4.77 6.87 1.31
N ILE A 37 -3.89 7.56 2.05
CA ILE A 37 -2.43 7.49 1.85
C ILE A 37 -1.93 6.07 2.16
N ALA A 38 -2.35 5.46 3.26
CA ALA A 38 -1.95 4.10 3.63
C ALA A 38 -2.37 3.06 2.57
N ARG A 39 -3.59 3.16 2.02
CA ARG A 39 -4.05 2.32 0.90
C ARG A 39 -3.26 2.56 -0.38
N PHE A 40 -2.79 3.78 -0.61
CA PHE A 40 -1.93 4.08 -1.76
C PHE A 40 -0.53 3.48 -1.58
N LEU A 41 0.09 3.67 -0.41
CA LEU A 41 1.40 3.09 -0.09
C LEU A 41 1.36 1.56 -0.15
N SER A 42 0.30 0.93 0.37
CA SER A 42 0.15 -0.52 0.27
C SER A 42 0.04 -1.00 -1.18
N LEU A 43 -0.65 -0.27 -2.06
CA LEU A 43 -0.68 -0.59 -3.48
C LEU A 43 0.72 -0.50 -4.12
N LEU A 44 1.51 0.52 -3.78
CA LEU A 44 2.88 0.64 -4.29
C LEU A 44 3.75 -0.53 -3.85
N GLU A 45 3.59 -0.99 -2.62
CA GLU A 45 4.28 -2.17 -2.12
C GLU A 45 3.81 -3.46 -2.82
N LEU A 46 2.51 -3.66 -2.98
CA LEU A 46 1.98 -4.79 -3.74
C LEU A 46 2.50 -4.79 -5.19
N TYR A 47 2.72 -3.62 -5.78
CA TYR A 47 3.32 -3.49 -7.09
C TYR A 47 4.81 -3.85 -7.07
N ARG A 48 5.55 -3.42 -6.03
CA ARG A 48 6.95 -3.79 -5.79
C ARG A 48 7.11 -5.32 -5.67
N GLU A 49 6.17 -5.99 -5.00
CA GLU A 49 6.09 -7.45 -4.88
C GLU A 49 5.58 -8.17 -6.15
N GLY A 50 5.17 -7.41 -7.18
CA GLY A 50 4.77 -7.97 -8.48
C GLY A 50 3.40 -8.66 -8.49
N VAL A 51 2.57 -8.44 -7.47
CA VAL A 51 1.26 -9.10 -7.33
C VAL A 51 0.08 -8.24 -7.83
N VAL A 52 0.33 -6.98 -8.20
CA VAL A 52 -0.63 -6.11 -8.87
C VAL A 52 -0.03 -5.42 -10.10
N ARG A 53 -0.91 -4.98 -11.00
CA ARG A 53 -0.58 -4.12 -12.16
C ARG A 53 -1.40 -2.85 -12.12
N PHE A 54 -0.81 -1.75 -12.58
CA PHE A 54 -1.45 -0.45 -12.71
C PHE A 54 -1.64 -0.07 -14.16
N GLU A 55 -2.79 0.55 -14.44
CA GLU A 55 -3.07 1.20 -15.72
C GLU A 55 -3.64 2.60 -15.46
N GLN A 56 -3.05 3.61 -16.10
CA GLN A 56 -3.47 5.01 -16.00
C GLN A 56 -3.26 5.69 -17.36
N MET A 57 -4.36 6.05 -18.03
CA MET A 57 -4.33 6.58 -19.40
C MET A 57 -3.80 8.00 -19.49
N VAL A 58 -4.08 8.83 -18.47
CA VAL A 58 -3.64 10.22 -18.37
C VAL A 58 -3.14 10.49 -16.96
N SER A 59 -2.13 11.35 -16.81
CA SER A 59 -1.60 11.74 -15.50
C SER A 59 -2.70 12.26 -14.59
N LEU A 60 -2.72 11.81 -13.34
CA LEU A 60 -3.77 12.12 -12.35
C LEU A 60 -5.20 11.75 -12.80
N GLY A 61 -5.34 10.95 -13.86
CA GLY A 61 -6.59 10.31 -14.25
C GLY A 61 -6.90 9.09 -13.40
N GLU A 62 -7.90 8.33 -13.82
CA GLU A 62 -8.28 7.09 -13.17
C GLU A 62 -7.11 6.10 -13.12
N LEU A 63 -6.87 5.55 -11.92
CA LEU A 63 -5.89 4.51 -11.68
C LEU A 63 -6.64 3.18 -11.54
N GLN A 64 -6.44 2.29 -12.49
CA GLN A 64 -6.96 0.94 -12.50
C GLN A 64 -5.92 -0.01 -11.91
N ILE A 65 -6.33 -0.86 -10.98
CA ILE A 65 -5.52 -1.88 -10.34
C ILE A 65 -6.04 -3.24 -10.77
N THR A 66 -5.14 -4.12 -11.21
CA THR A 66 -5.45 -5.51 -11.56
C THR A 66 -4.63 -6.44 -10.70
N TRP A 67 -5.28 -7.43 -10.09
CA TRP A 67 -4.63 -8.50 -9.36
C TRP A 67 -3.93 -9.46 -10.31
N VAL A 68 -2.66 -9.75 -10.08
CA VAL A 68 -1.87 -10.74 -10.85
C VAL A 68 -1.18 -11.79 -9.96
N GLY A 69 -1.33 -11.67 -8.64
CA GLY A 69 -0.81 -12.64 -7.67
C GLY A 69 -1.66 -13.91 -7.56
N THR A 70 -1.29 -14.79 -6.63
CA THR A 70 -2.04 -16.01 -6.33
C THR A 70 -3.39 -15.70 -5.68
N ALA A 71 -4.40 -16.53 -5.94
CA ALA A 71 -5.72 -16.38 -5.32
C ALA A 71 -5.70 -16.54 -3.79
N THR A 72 -4.69 -17.24 -3.27
CA THR A 72 -4.52 -17.57 -1.85
C THR A 72 -3.05 -17.44 -1.44
N GLY A 73 -2.78 -17.34 -0.13
CA GLY A 73 -1.44 -17.22 0.43
C GLY A 73 -1.22 -15.87 1.11
N GLU A 74 -0.16 -15.79 1.91
CA GLU A 74 0.25 -14.56 2.58
C GLU A 74 1.04 -13.67 1.62
N ILE A 75 0.86 -12.36 1.76
CA ILE A 75 1.70 -11.37 1.10
C ILE A 75 2.38 -10.60 2.21
N ALA A 76 3.71 -10.63 2.21
CA ALA A 76 4.50 -9.83 3.12
C ALA A 76 4.40 -8.37 2.65
N VAL A 77 3.81 -7.53 3.50
CA VAL A 77 3.81 -6.08 3.36
C VAL A 77 4.75 -5.59 4.45
N SER A 78 5.78 -4.84 4.05
CA SER A 78 6.79 -4.34 4.98
C SER A 78 6.17 -3.39 5.99
N ASP A 79 6.69 -3.41 7.22
CA ASP A 79 6.33 -2.45 8.28
C ASP A 79 7.11 -1.13 8.17
N GLU A 80 7.93 -0.96 7.13
CA GLU A 80 8.76 0.24 6.91
C GLU A 80 7.95 1.54 6.96
N PHE A 81 6.71 1.52 6.47
CA PHE A 81 5.83 2.69 6.44
C PHE A 81 5.06 2.95 7.74
N ASP A 82 5.09 2.00 8.68
CA ASP A 82 4.42 2.10 9.98
C ASP A 82 5.37 2.63 11.07
N GLN A 83 6.67 2.69 10.78
CA GLN A 83 7.67 3.23 11.69
C GLN A 83 7.63 4.77 11.70
N PRO A 84 7.79 5.40 12.88
CA PRO A 84 7.93 6.85 12.95
C PRO A 84 9.15 7.29 12.14
N VAL A 85 8.95 8.29 11.27
CA VAL A 85 10.02 8.88 10.46
C VAL A 85 11.12 9.37 11.39
N LYS A 86 12.27 8.68 11.38
CA LYS A 86 13.46 9.13 12.08
C LYS A 86 14.02 10.36 11.35
N THR A 87 14.37 11.37 12.11
CA THR A 87 15.09 12.54 11.60
C THR A 87 16.53 12.13 11.23
N ILE A 88 17.17 12.92 10.36
CA ILE A 88 18.57 12.69 9.97
C ILE A 88 19.47 12.64 11.21
N ASP A 89 19.24 13.56 12.16
CA ASP A 89 19.94 13.60 13.45
C ASP A 89 19.75 12.30 14.25
N GLU A 90 18.55 11.71 14.27
CA GLU A 90 18.30 10.43 14.96
C GLU A 90 19.00 9.24 14.27
N ILE A 91 19.10 9.25 12.94
CA ILE A 91 19.79 8.21 12.17
C ILE A 91 21.30 8.26 12.41
N GLU A 92 21.90 9.46 12.42
CA GLU A 92 23.33 9.66 12.67
C GLU A 92 23.72 9.24 14.10
N ASN A 93 22.89 9.58 15.09
CA ASN A 93 23.12 9.21 16.49
C ASN A 93 23.03 7.69 16.75
N GLU A 94 22.27 6.94 15.95
CA GLU A 94 22.19 5.48 16.04
C GLU A 94 23.41 4.79 15.41
N ALA A 95 23.96 5.37 14.33
CA ALA A 95 25.13 4.85 13.64
C ALA A 95 26.42 4.96 14.45
N ASP A 96 26.54 5.97 15.32
CA ASP A 96 27.68 6.18 16.21
C ASP A 96 27.65 5.29 17.47
N ASN A 97 26.56 4.56 17.70
CA ASN A 97 26.33 3.75 18.90
C ASN A 97 26.42 2.23 18.66
N VAL A 98 26.97 1.81 17.50
CA VAL A 98 27.19 0.41 17.07
C VAL A 98 28.67 0.11 16.90
#